data_AF-A0A9Y2P1T6-F1
#
_entry.id   AF-A0A9Y2P1T6-F1
#
_cell.length_a   1.000
_cell.length_b   1.000
_cell.length_c   1.000
_cell.angle_alpha   90.00
_cell.angle_beta   90.00
_cell.angle_gamma   90.00
#
_symmetry.space_group_name_H-M   'P 1'
#
loop_
_entity.id
_entity.type
_entity.pdbx_description
1 polymer ?
#
loop_
_entity_poly.entity_id
_entity_poly.type
_entity_poly.pdbx_seq_one_letter_code
_entity_poly.pdbx_strand_id
1 'polypeptide(L)' 'MAIILVEQFFEFAYGLADQCIVLRRGEIILEGARETLSRETLLAGV' A
#
# COMPACT_ATOMS: atom_id res chain seq x y z
N MET A 1 12.59 15.66 1.04
CA MET A 1 11.77 15.48 2.26
C MET A 1 10.96 14.21 2.06
N ALA A 2 10.82 13.36 3.07
CA ALA A 2 10.07 12.11 2.97
C ALA A 2 8.98 12.09 4.05
N ILE A 3 7.81 11.56 3.69
CA ILE A 3 6.67 11.39 4.59
C ILE A 3 6.36 9.90 4.62
N ILE A 4 6.16 9.35 5.82
CA ILE A 4 5.69 7.98 6.01
C ILE A 4 4.27 8.09 6.56
N LEU A 5 3.30 7.57 5.80
CA LEU A 5 1.91 7.47 6.21
C LEU A 5 1.62 6.01 6.58
N VAL A 6 1.19 5.79 7.82
CA VAL A 6 0.71 4.48 8.29
C VAL A 6 -0.78 4.58 8.50
N GLU A 7 -1.54 3.81 7.73
CA GLU A 7 -2.98 3.92 7.65
C GLU A 7 -3.62 2.54 7.43
N GLN A 8 -4.81 2.34 7.99
CA GLN A 8 -5.59 1.12 7.84
C GLN A 8 -6.55 1.18 6.64
N PHE A 9 -6.98 2.38 6.24
CA PHE A 9 -7.82 2.59 5.06
C PHE A 9 -6.98 2.63 3.78
N PHE A 10 -6.90 1.47 3.11
CA PHE A 10 -6.11 1.30 1.89
C PHE A 10 -6.38 2.39 0.83
N GLU A 11 -7.65 2.70 0.55
CA GLU A 11 -8.06 3.68 -0.45
C GLU A 11 -7.49 5.08 -0.22
N PHE A 12 -7.43 5.48 1.06
CA PHE A 12 -6.89 6.78 1.44
C PHE A 12 -5.37 6.81 1.25
N ALA A 13 -4.67 5.80 1.75
CA ALA A 13 -3.22 5.69 1.61
C ALA A 13 -2.80 5.62 0.14
N TYR A 14 -3.51 4.82 -0.67
CA TYR A 14 -3.25 4.64 -2.09
C TYR A 14 -3.50 5.92 -2.92
N GLY A 15 -4.43 6.78 -2.49
CA GLY A 15 -4.70 8.07 -3.13
C GLY A 15 -3.61 9.12 -2.92
N LEU A 16 -2.75 8.96 -1.90
CA LEU A 16 -1.74 9.94 -1.51
C LEU A 16 -0.30 9.45 -1.70
N ALA A 17 -0.07 8.13 -1.68
CA ALA A 17 1.27 7.56 -1.66
C ALA A 17 1.86 7.34 -3.06
N ASP A 18 3.13 7.69 -3.22
CA ASP A 18 3.94 7.33 -4.40
C ASP A 18 4.40 5.86 -4.36
N GLN A 19 4.76 5.38 -3.17
CA GLN A 19 5.15 4.00 -2.87
C GLN A 19 4.28 3.42 -1.76
N CYS A 20 3.87 2.16 -1.92
CA CYS A 20 3.04 1.46 -0.95
C CYS A 20 3.74 0.19 -0.46
N ILE A 21 3.65 -0.05 0.86
CA ILE A 21 4.04 -1.29 1.51
C ILE A 21 2.84 -1.76 2.31
N VAL A 22 2.41 -3.00 2.08
CA VAL A 22 1.34 -3.63 2.84
C VAL A 22 1.94 -4.65 3.80
N LEU A 23 1.67 -4.44 5.08
CA LEU A 23 2.13 -5.29 6.17
C LEU A 23 0.95 -6.09 6.74
N ARG A 24 1.15 -7.39 6.90
CA ARG A 24 0.22 -8.28 7.59
C ARG A 24 1.01 -9.15 8.56
N ARG A 25 0.67 -9.07 9.85
CA ARG A 25 1.31 -9.86 10.92
C ARG A 25 2.84 -9.77 10.96
N GLY A 26 3.39 -8.60 10.63
CA GLY A 26 4.84 -8.36 10.63
C GLY A 26 5.55 -8.79 9.35
N GLU A 27 4.83 -9.30 8.35
CA GLU A 27 5.38 -9.66 7.05
C GLU A 27 4.91 -8.68 5.97
N ILE A 28 5.81 -8.34 5.05
CA ILE A 28 5.48 -7.56 3.87
C ILE A 28 4.84 -8.51 2.87
N ILE A 29 3.55 -8.30 2.61
CA ILE A 29 2.82 -9.13 1.65
C ILE A 29 2.82 -8.51 0.25
N LEU A 30 3.10 -7.21 0.16
CA LEU A 30 3.09 -6.48 -1.09
C LEU A 30 3.87 -5.16 -0.95
N GLU A 31 4.72 -4.89 -1.94
CA GLU A 31 5.55 -3.67 -2.02
C GLU A 31 5.61 -3.22 -3.48
N GLY A 32 5.50 -1.92 -3.72
CA GLY A 32 5.65 -1.38 -5.07
C GLY A 32 5.25 0.08 -5.21
N ALA A 33 5.50 0.62 -6.40
CA ALA A 33 4.99 1.92 -6.78
C ALA A 33 3.49 1.83 -7.08
N ARG A 34 2.75 2.92 -6.84
CA ARG A 34 1.32 3.03 -7.15
C ARG A 34 0.99 2.61 -8.59
N GLU A 35 1.87 2.89 -9.55
CA GLU A 35 1.64 2.58 -10.97
C GLU A 35 1.79 1.10 -11.32
N THR A 36 2.59 0.38 -10.54
CA THR A 36 2.82 -1.07 -10.71
C THR A 36 1.87 -1.91 -9.87
N LEU A 37 1.21 -1.30 -8.88
CA LEU A 37 0.29 -1.97 -7.97
C LEU A 37 -1.14 -1.82 -8.47
N SER A 38 -1.60 -2.81 -9.23
CA SER A 38 -3.01 -2.85 -9.64
C SER A 38 -3.91 -3.04 -8.42
N ARG A 39 -4.91 -2.15 -8.30
CA ARG A 39 -5.89 -2.14 -7.21
C ARG A 39 -6.58 -3.49 -7.03
N GLU A 40 -6.81 -4.22 -8.12
CA GLU A 40 -7.42 -5.55 -8.06
C GLU A 40 -6.53 -6.57 -7.31
N THR A 41 -5.21 -6.49 -7.47
CA THR A 41 -4.26 -7.40 -6.78
C THR A 41 -4.19 -7.10 -5.28
N LEU A 42 -4.36 -5.84 -4.90
CA LEU A 42 -4.35 -5.38 -3.51
C LEU A 42 -5.60 -5.78 -2.74
N LEU A 43 -6.78 -5.63 -3.34
CA LEU A 43 -8.06 -5.98 -2.72
C LEU A 43 -8.27 -7.49 -2.54
N ALA A 44 -7.60 -8.32 -3.35
CA ALA A 44 -7.64 -9.77 -3.21
C ALA A 44 -6.80 -10.30 -2.02
N GLY A 45 -5.88 -9.47 -1.49
CA GLY A 45 -4.99 -9.83 -0.38
C GLY A 45 -5.46 -9.34 1.00
N VAL A 46 -6.52 -8.52 1.07
CA VAL A 46 -7.13 -8.00 2.30
C VAL A 46 -8.20 -8.95 2.81
#